data_AF-A0A3A5H3G2-F1
#
_entry.id   AF-A0A3A5H3G2-F1
#
_cell.length_a   1.000
_cell.length_b   1.000
_cell.length_c   1.000
_cell.angle_alpha   90.00
_cell.angle_beta   90.00
_cell.angle_gamma   90.00
#
_symmetry.space_group_name_H-M   'P 1'
#
loop_
_entity.id
_entity.type
_entity.pdbx_description
1 polymer ?
#
loop_
_entity_poly.entity_id
_entity_poly.type
_entity_poly.pdbx_seq_one_letter_code
_entity_poly.pdbx_strand_id
1 'polypeptide(L)'
;MIGRLVKLSVLVGLAGVVVGVWLGSTRATLGPAPLKTVDATATYENGFGRASTEDDEQQFVFDVRRIPWVSGSKVGKGDPPCLRTPGRKADVEIGYRDIRLPDGRTTADVALWIRCR
;
A
#
# COMPACT_ATOMS: atom_id res chain seq x y z
N MET A 1 -23.15 -12.44 -29.44
CA MET A 1 -22.56 -11.41 -28.55
C MET A 1 -21.77 -12.03 -27.39
N ILE A 2 -20.90 -13.03 -27.65
CA ILE A 2 -20.20 -13.80 -26.60
C ILE A 2 -18.67 -13.47 -26.56
N GLY A 3 -18.11 -12.97 -27.68
CA GLY A 3 -16.67 -12.71 -27.79
C GLY A 3 -16.12 -11.46 -27.09
N ARG A 4 -16.98 -10.52 -26.65
CA ARG A 4 -16.53 -9.30 -25.93
C ARG A 4 -16.31 -9.54 -24.43
N LEU A 5 -17.04 -10.48 -23.82
CA LEU A 5 -16.93 -10.82 -22.40
C LEU A 5 -15.62 -11.57 -22.09
N VAL A 6 -15.24 -12.53 -22.94
CA VAL A 6 -14.00 -13.33 -22.76
C VAL A 6 -12.74 -12.46 -22.85
N LYS A 7 -12.70 -11.49 -23.77
CA LYS A 7 -11.57 -10.55 -23.90
C LYS A 7 -11.39 -9.66 -22.66
N LEU A 8 -12.48 -9.26 -22.01
CA LEU A 8 -12.42 -8.44 -20.79
C LEU A 8 -11.88 -9.25 -19.60
N SER A 9 -12.33 -10.51 -19.45
CA SER A 9 -11.86 -11.40 -18.38
C SER A 9 -10.38 -11.76 -18.51
N VAL A 10 -9.87 -11.95 -19.74
CA VAL A 10 -8.44 -12.22 -19.98
C VAL A 10 -7.58 -10.98 -19.68
N LEU A 11 -8.07 -9.77 -19.98
CA LEU A 11 -7.36 -8.52 -19.64
C LEU A 11 -7.33 -8.24 -18.14
N VAL A 12 -8.44 -8.49 -17.42
CA VAL A 12 -8.49 -8.38 -15.95
C VAL A 12 -7.61 -9.45 -15.30
N GLY A 13 -7.61 -10.67 -15.83
CA GLY A 13 -6.72 -11.75 -15.38
C GLY A 13 -5.24 -11.41 -15.59
N LEU A 14 -4.87 -10.88 -16.75
CA LEU A 14 -3.48 -10.47 -17.02
C LEU A 14 -3.04 -9.29 -16.13
N ALA A 15 -3.91 -8.30 -15.91
CA ALA A 15 -3.61 -7.19 -15.02
C ALA A 15 -3.39 -7.67 -13.58
N GLY A 16 -4.22 -8.59 -13.09
CA GLY A 16 -4.06 -9.21 -11.77
C GLY A 16 -2.76 -10.02 -11.64
N VAL A 17 -2.38 -10.76 -12.69
CA VAL A 17 -1.11 -11.51 -12.72
C VAL A 17 0.10 -10.58 -12.80
N VAL A 18 0.04 -9.50 -13.55
CA VAL A 18 1.14 -8.52 -13.61
C VAL A 18 1.30 -7.78 -12.28
N VAL A 19 0.21 -7.43 -11.59
CA VAL A 19 0.27 -6.87 -10.22
C VAL A 19 0.81 -7.90 -9.23
N GLY A 20 0.36 -9.16 -9.29
CA GLY A 20 0.86 -10.23 -8.43
C GLY A 20 2.35 -10.53 -8.64
N VAL A 21 2.83 -10.48 -9.88
CA VAL A 21 4.24 -10.70 -10.23
C VAL A 21 5.10 -9.48 -9.88
N TRP A 22 4.60 -8.25 -10.01
CA TRP A 22 5.34 -7.06 -9.57
C TRP A 22 5.45 -6.98 -8.03
N LEU A 23 4.38 -7.34 -7.31
CA LEU A 23 4.38 -7.47 -5.85
C LEU A 23 5.25 -8.65 -5.37
N GLY A 24 5.35 -9.72 -6.15
CA GLY A 24 6.20 -10.89 -5.84
C GLY A 24 7.69 -10.70 -6.17
N SER A 25 8.04 -9.70 -6.97
CA SER A 25 9.42 -9.51 -7.46
C SER A 25 10.29 -8.62 -6.58
N THR A 26 9.74 -7.93 -5.56
CA THR A 26 10.54 -7.27 -4.53
C THR A 26 10.94 -8.28 -3.44
N ARG A 27 11.80 -9.23 -3.81
CA ARG A 27 12.64 -9.98 -2.88
C ARG A 27 13.69 -9.05 -2.27
N ALA A 28 13.24 -8.07 -1.49
CA ALA A 28 14.09 -7.36 -0.56
C ALA A 28 14.23 -8.25 0.67
N THR A 29 15.36 -8.98 0.74
CA THR A 29 16.18 -9.46 1.88
C THR A 29 15.58 -9.69 3.30
N LEU A 30 14.26 -9.70 3.49
CA LEU A 30 13.59 -9.58 4.79
C LEU A 30 12.51 -10.66 4.94
N GLY A 31 12.91 -11.93 4.92
CA GLY A 31 12.09 -13.09 5.33
C GLY A 31 10.72 -13.29 4.65
N PRO A 32 10.04 -14.42 4.90
CA PRO A 32 8.72 -14.73 4.35
C PRO A 32 7.58 -14.17 5.24
N ALA A 33 7.66 -12.93 5.73
CA ALA A 33 6.56 -12.36 6.50
C ALA A 33 5.37 -12.06 5.57
N PRO A 34 4.14 -12.48 5.91
CA PRO A 34 2.97 -12.30 5.05
C PRO A 34 2.64 -10.81 4.91
N LEU A 35 2.19 -10.42 3.71
CA LEU A 35 1.64 -9.09 3.49
C LEU A 35 0.27 -8.99 4.18
N LYS A 36 0.06 -7.92 4.93
CA LYS A 36 -1.19 -7.61 5.64
C LYS A 36 -1.79 -6.30 5.13
N THR A 37 -3.05 -6.08 5.42
CA THR A 37 -3.75 -4.83 5.13
C THR A 37 -4.54 -4.35 6.34
N VAL A 38 -4.66 -3.03 6.50
CA VAL A 38 -5.49 -2.42 7.55
C VAL A 38 -6.07 -1.10 7.03
N ASP A 39 -7.31 -0.79 7.43
CA ASP A 39 -7.91 0.52 7.19
C ASP A 39 -7.40 1.51 8.24
N ALA A 40 -7.03 2.71 7.80
CA ALA A 40 -6.40 3.74 8.63
C ALA A 40 -6.80 5.14 8.15
N THR A 41 -6.64 6.13 9.02
CA THR A 41 -6.67 7.55 8.64
C THR A 41 -5.25 8.03 8.41
N ALA A 42 -4.97 8.54 7.22
CA ALA A 42 -3.67 9.09 6.86
C ALA A 42 -3.68 10.63 6.74
N THR A 43 -2.56 11.24 7.12
CA THR A 43 -2.23 12.64 6.90
C THR A 43 -0.87 12.76 6.24
N TYR A 44 -0.64 13.86 5.53
CA TYR A 44 0.65 14.20 4.93
C TYR A 44 1.19 15.50 5.49
N GLU A 45 2.45 15.51 5.89
CA GLU A 45 3.17 16.70 6.32
C GLU A 45 4.67 16.56 6.08
N ASN A 46 5.32 17.65 5.65
CA ASN A 46 6.79 17.73 5.53
C ASN A 46 7.45 16.58 4.72
N GLY A 47 6.79 16.08 3.67
CA GLY A 47 7.32 14.98 2.85
C GLY A 47 6.97 13.56 3.35
N PHE A 48 6.37 13.45 4.54
CA PHE A 48 6.05 12.16 5.17
C PHE A 48 4.55 11.99 5.38
N GLY A 49 4.10 10.76 5.18
CA GLY A 49 2.75 10.32 5.51
C GLY A 49 2.74 9.66 6.87
N ARG A 50 1.72 9.96 7.67
CA ARG A 50 1.42 9.28 8.92
C ARG A 50 0.04 8.66 8.77
N ALA A 51 -0.11 7.39 9.10
CA ALA A 51 -1.42 6.74 9.15
C ALA A 51 -1.62 6.06 10.48
N SER A 52 -2.82 6.16 11.05
CA SER A 52 -3.19 5.43 12.27
C SER A 52 -4.55 4.76 12.13
N THR A 53 -4.69 3.61 12.79
CA THR A 53 -6.00 2.97 13.00
C THR A 53 -6.85 3.82 13.96
N GLU A 54 -8.16 3.56 14.01
CA GLU A 54 -9.14 4.37 14.76
C GLU A 54 -8.77 4.55 16.25
N ASP A 55 -8.17 3.52 16.87
CA ASP A 55 -7.76 3.52 18.27
C ASP A 55 -6.26 3.84 18.48
N ASP A 56 -5.56 4.32 17.44
CA ASP A 56 -4.12 4.58 17.42
C ASP A 56 -3.22 3.36 17.79
N GLU A 57 -3.79 2.14 17.83
CA GLU A 57 -3.08 0.89 18.14
C GLU A 57 -1.98 0.57 17.15
N GLN A 58 -2.17 0.93 15.87
CA GLN A 58 -1.17 0.77 14.82
C GLN A 58 -0.89 2.11 14.15
N GLN A 59 0.41 2.42 14.03
CA GLN A 59 0.88 3.65 13.40
C GLN A 59 1.90 3.32 12.31
N PHE A 60 1.74 3.98 11.18
CA PHE A 60 2.61 3.85 10.03
C PHE A 60 3.21 5.20 9.67
N VAL A 61 4.50 5.19 9.35
CA VAL A 61 5.20 6.33 8.77
C VAL A 61 5.79 5.91 7.43
N PHE A 62 5.59 6.72 6.40
CA PHE A 62 6.08 6.43 5.06
C PHE A 62 6.49 7.69 4.32
N ASP A 63 7.44 7.54 3.38
CA ASP A 63 7.83 8.61 2.46
C ASP A 63 6.77 8.74 1.36
N VAL A 64 6.01 9.83 1.38
CA VAL A 64 4.92 10.09 0.43
C VAL A 64 5.42 10.19 -1.00
N ARG A 65 6.68 10.57 -1.22
CA ARG A 65 7.29 10.70 -2.55
C ARG A 65 7.73 9.37 -3.13
N ARG A 66 7.79 8.32 -2.32
CA ARG A 66 8.31 6.99 -2.72
C ARG A 66 7.31 5.87 -2.56
N ILE A 67 6.25 6.06 -1.79
CA ILE A 67 5.25 5.02 -1.53
C ILE A 67 4.46 4.68 -2.82
N PRO A 68 4.32 3.39 -3.17
CA PRO A 68 3.36 2.94 -4.16
C PRO A 68 1.94 3.21 -3.68
N TRP A 69 1.03 3.53 -4.60
CA TRP A 69 -0.36 3.79 -4.27
C TRP A 69 -1.35 3.26 -5.31
N VAL A 70 -2.58 3.06 -4.84
CA VAL A 70 -3.76 2.71 -5.64
C VAL A 70 -4.88 3.74 -5.36
N SER A 71 -5.62 4.17 -6.39
CA SER A 71 -6.80 5.02 -6.25
C SER A 71 -7.78 4.70 -7.36
N GLY A 72 -8.91 4.06 -7.01
CA GLY A 72 -9.81 3.45 -7.99
C GLY A 72 -9.05 2.46 -8.89
N SER A 73 -9.11 2.66 -10.20
CA SER A 73 -8.37 1.85 -11.19
C SER A 73 -6.96 2.35 -11.50
N LYS A 74 -6.51 3.43 -10.85
CA LYS A 74 -5.19 4.03 -11.08
C LYS A 74 -4.19 3.49 -10.06
N VAL A 75 -2.97 3.26 -10.53
CA VAL A 75 -1.82 2.92 -9.69
C VAL A 75 -0.68 3.89 -9.98
N GLY A 76 0.16 4.12 -8.98
CA GLY A 76 1.32 5.00 -9.15
C GLY A 76 2.31 4.85 -8.02
N LYS A 77 3.32 5.73 -8.04
CA LYS A 77 4.34 5.83 -7.01
C LYS A 77 4.60 7.30 -6.73
N GLY A 78 4.66 7.65 -5.47
CA GLY A 78 4.83 9.04 -5.05
C GLY A 78 3.54 9.86 -5.15
N ASP A 79 3.39 10.84 -4.28
CA ASP A 79 2.30 11.83 -4.24
C ASP A 79 0.89 11.23 -4.44
N PRO A 80 0.47 10.30 -3.56
CA PRO A 80 -0.83 9.64 -3.66
C PRO A 80 -1.96 10.67 -3.71
N PRO A 81 -2.99 10.50 -4.57
CA PRO A 81 -4.02 11.51 -4.78
C PRO A 81 -4.72 12.00 -3.50
N CYS A 82 -4.97 11.09 -2.55
CA CYS A 82 -5.61 11.39 -1.28
C CYS A 82 -4.72 12.16 -0.28
N LEU A 83 -3.41 12.23 -0.52
CA LEU A 83 -2.43 12.82 0.39
C LEU A 83 -1.69 14.02 -0.21
N ARG A 84 -2.24 14.66 -1.25
CA ARG A 84 -1.62 15.81 -1.92
C ARG A 84 -1.75 17.13 -1.15
N THR A 85 -2.72 17.21 -0.26
CA THR A 85 -2.98 18.42 0.53
C THR A 85 -2.38 18.22 1.93
N PRO A 86 -1.33 18.97 2.29
CA PRO A 86 -0.74 18.89 3.62
C PRO A 86 -1.78 19.11 4.73
N GLY A 87 -1.68 18.36 5.83
CA GLY A 87 -2.57 18.45 6.99
C GLY A 87 -3.99 17.91 6.78
N ARG A 88 -4.40 17.56 5.54
CA ARG A 88 -5.71 16.97 5.28
C ARG A 88 -5.69 15.48 5.64
N LYS A 89 -6.68 15.05 6.42
CA LYS A 89 -6.96 13.64 6.71
C LYS A 89 -7.62 12.96 5.51
N ALA A 90 -7.25 11.71 5.27
CA ALA A 90 -7.86 10.85 4.26
C ALA A 90 -7.92 9.40 4.73
N ASP A 91 -9.04 8.74 4.45
CA ASP A 91 -9.20 7.32 4.73
C ASP A 91 -8.42 6.51 3.68
N VAL A 92 -7.63 5.56 4.17
CA VAL A 92 -6.75 4.75 3.34
C VAL A 92 -6.75 3.30 3.82
N GLU A 93 -6.48 2.38 2.91
CA GLU A 93 -6.03 1.04 3.26
C GLU A 93 -4.50 0.99 3.13
N ILE A 94 -3.81 0.60 4.19
CA ILE A 94 -2.36 0.43 4.21
C ILE A 94 -2.04 -1.04 4.01
N GLY A 95 -1.26 -1.36 2.98
CA GLY A 95 -0.60 -2.65 2.87
C GLY A 95 0.73 -2.61 3.60
N TYR A 96 0.91 -3.47 4.60
CA TYR A 96 2.09 -3.46 5.46
C TYR A 96 2.65 -4.86 5.70
N ARG A 97 3.83 -4.90 6.32
CA ARG A 97 4.45 -6.14 6.78
C ARG A 97 5.17 -5.90 8.08
N ASP A 98 4.99 -6.81 9.01
CA ASP A 98 5.79 -6.87 10.22
C ASP A 98 7.20 -7.34 9.83
N ILE A 99 8.20 -6.53 10.12
CA ILE A 99 9.60 -6.94 10.03
C ILE A 99 10.14 -7.18 11.43
N ARG A 100 10.89 -8.27 11.61
CA ARG A 100 11.66 -8.47 12.84
C ARG A 100 12.98 -7.71 12.70
N LEU A 101 13.26 -6.85 13.67
CA LEU A 101 14.49 -6.08 13.72
C LEU A 101 15.69 -6.99 14.07
N PRO A 102 16.94 -6.54 13.82
CA PRO A 102 18.13 -7.34 14.05
C PRO A 102 18.32 -7.84 15.50
N ASP A 103 17.65 -7.22 16.46
CA ASP A 103 17.64 -7.63 17.87
C ASP A 103 16.84 -8.93 18.13
N GLY A 104 16.14 -9.44 17.11
CA GLY A 104 15.33 -10.66 17.15
C GLY A 104 14.06 -10.56 18.00
N ARG A 105 13.83 -9.45 18.69
CA ARG A 105 12.76 -9.29 19.69
C ARG A 105 11.75 -8.22 19.30
N THR A 106 12.21 -7.18 18.61
CA THR A 106 11.35 -6.07 18.20
C THR A 106 10.78 -6.32 16.82
N THR A 107 9.49 -6.09 16.66
CA THR A 107 8.82 -6.05 15.35
C THR A 107 8.46 -4.62 15.00
N ALA A 108 8.57 -4.26 13.71
CA ALA A 108 8.15 -2.97 13.19
C ALA A 108 7.18 -3.17 12.03
N ASP A 109 6.09 -2.41 12.02
CA ASP A 109 5.12 -2.44 10.94
C ASP A 109 5.55 -1.49 9.84
N VAL A 110 5.93 -2.04 8.68
CA VAL A 110 6.42 -1.26 7.56
C VAL A 110 5.34 -1.14 6.51
N ALA A 111 4.89 0.09 6.25
CA ALA A 111 3.99 0.39 5.14
C ALA A 111 4.70 0.17 3.80
N LEU A 112 4.09 -0.61 2.92
CA LEU A 112 4.62 -1.02 1.62
C LEU A 112 3.86 -0.39 0.45
N TRP A 113 2.57 -0.13 0.62
CA TRP A 113 1.74 0.60 -0.33
C TRP A 113 0.49 1.16 0.36
N ILE A 114 -0.17 2.12 -0.29
CA ILE A 114 -1.43 2.68 0.22
C ILE A 114 -2.53 2.65 -0.84
N ARG A 115 -3.79 2.50 -0.43
CA ARG A 115 -4.96 2.67 -1.32
C ARG A 115 -5.84 3.78 -0.79
N CYS A 116 -6.04 4.80 -1.61
CA CYS A 116 -7.00 5.86 -1.33
C CYS A 116 -8.43 5.29 -1.44
N ARG A 117 -9.26 5.59 -0.44
CA ARG A 117 -10.69 5.27 -0.44
C ARG A 117 -11.52 6.38 -1.11
#